data_AF-A0A3E0PNP4-F1
#
_entry.id   AF-A0A3E0PNP4-F1
#
_cell.length_a   1.000
_cell.length_b   1.000
_cell.length_c   1.000
_cell.angle_alpha   90.00
_cell.angle_beta   90.00
_cell.angle_gamma   90.00
#
_symmetry.space_group_name_H-M   'P 1'
#
loop_
_entity.id
_entity.type
_entity.pdbx_description
1 polymer ?
#
loop_
_entity_poly.entity_id
_entity_poly.type
_entity_poly.pdbx_seq_one_letter_code
_entity_poly.pdbx_strand_id
1 'polypeptide(L)'
;MIRASFALVALAALPLAAAPRLLAQDVRYETDANGVRYQITTHQTPRQLTKTHYEPRETTVSVPRYTTTMEESVRTYQVPVVRHEWVPGYERSWNLFKPPTLSYRLVPVTRWETRSETVQVPITKRDYITERHVQHVPVTQTVPANEVVTRRQVIGLDPGATATVSTPSGTPATVARRDPYGSSSSSVPADTSSDSSFDARIGPTR
;
A
#
# COMPACT_ATOMS: atom_id res chain seq x y z
N MET A 1 -24.60 34.09 30.12
CA MET A 1 -25.51 35.10 29.52
C MET A 1 -24.94 35.52 28.17
N ILE A 2 -25.40 34.93 27.07
CA ILE A 2 -24.99 35.29 25.71
C ILE A 2 -26.27 35.68 24.95
N ARG A 3 -26.25 36.89 24.41
CA ARG A 3 -27.38 37.61 23.83
C ARG A 3 -27.75 37.04 22.46
N ALA A 4 -29.05 36.94 22.24
CA ALA A 4 -29.68 36.64 20.96
C ALA A 4 -29.40 37.71 19.90
N SER A 5 -29.35 37.32 18.63
CA SER A 5 -29.63 38.21 17.50
C SER A 5 -30.25 37.40 16.36
N PHE A 6 -31.53 37.71 16.12
CA PHE A 6 -32.35 37.26 15.00
C PHE A 6 -31.80 37.84 13.69
N ALA A 7 -31.68 37.02 12.65
CA ALA A 7 -31.64 37.47 11.27
C ALA A 7 -32.52 36.55 10.43
N LEU A 8 -33.74 37.04 10.20
CA LEU A 8 -34.81 36.47 9.40
C LEU A 8 -34.48 36.78 7.93
N VAL A 9 -34.10 35.78 7.14
CA VAL A 9 -33.94 35.91 5.68
C VAL A 9 -34.94 34.99 5.01
N ALA A 10 -35.97 35.60 4.45
CA ALA A 10 -36.98 34.96 3.61
C ALA A 10 -36.36 34.57 2.27
N LEU A 11 -36.20 33.27 2.02
CA LEU A 11 -35.81 32.75 0.71
C LEU A 11 -37.08 32.33 -0.04
N ALA A 12 -37.46 33.15 -1.02
CA ALA A 12 -38.58 32.89 -1.91
C ALA A 12 -38.39 31.57 -2.68
N ALA A 13 -39.36 30.69 -2.53
CA ALA A 13 -39.45 29.42 -3.25
C ALA A 13 -39.82 29.69 -4.73
N LEU A 14 -38.90 29.42 -5.65
CA LEU A 14 -39.16 29.31 -7.08
C LEU A 14 -39.29 27.81 -7.42
N PRO A 15 -40.46 27.30 -7.84
CA PRO A 15 -40.57 25.94 -8.35
C PRO A 15 -40.00 25.92 -9.76
N LEU A 16 -38.77 25.42 -9.89
CA LEU A 16 -38.17 25.15 -11.19
C LEU A 16 -38.91 23.94 -11.80
N ALA A 17 -39.83 24.22 -12.73
CA ALA A 17 -40.56 23.22 -13.48
C ALA A 17 -39.59 22.40 -14.35
N ALA A 18 -39.22 21.22 -13.87
CA ALA A 18 -38.50 20.22 -14.64
C ALA A 18 -39.43 19.62 -15.69
N ALA A 19 -39.42 20.16 -16.91
CA ALA A 19 -40.06 19.51 -18.05
C ALA A 19 -39.34 18.17 -18.33
N PRO A 20 -40.06 17.03 -18.43
CA PRO A 20 -39.44 15.78 -18.84
C PRO A 20 -38.95 15.93 -20.29
N ARG A 21 -37.64 15.83 -20.51
CA ARG A 21 -37.10 15.70 -21.87
C ARG A 21 -37.58 14.36 -22.42
N LEU A 22 -38.60 14.39 -23.27
CA LEU A 22 -38.98 13.28 -24.12
C LEU A 22 -37.71 12.81 -24.85
N LEU A 23 -37.28 11.57 -24.58
CA LEU A 23 -36.24 10.90 -25.34
C LEU A 23 -36.70 10.90 -26.80
N ALA A 24 -36.00 11.65 -27.65
CA ALA A 24 -36.33 11.77 -29.06
C ALA A 24 -36.24 10.39 -29.71
N GLN A 25 -37.39 9.78 -29.97
CA GLN A 25 -37.52 8.54 -30.71
C GLN A 25 -37.47 8.90 -32.19
N ASP A 26 -36.36 8.56 -32.85
CA ASP A 26 -36.21 8.79 -34.27
C ASP A 26 -36.82 7.61 -35.04
N VAL A 27 -37.83 7.90 -35.84
CA VAL A 27 -38.59 6.91 -36.61
C VAL A 27 -38.34 7.18 -38.08
N ARG A 28 -37.60 6.28 -38.73
CA ARG A 28 -37.30 6.35 -40.16
C ARG A 28 -38.00 5.23 -40.90
N TYR A 29 -38.57 5.54 -42.06
CA TYR A 29 -39.20 4.56 -42.94
C TYR A 29 -38.25 4.26 -44.10
N GLU A 30 -38.00 2.98 -44.35
CA GLU A 30 -37.19 2.51 -45.48
C GLU A 30 -37.96 1.47 -46.29
N THR A 31 -37.93 1.61 -47.60
CA THR A 31 -38.49 0.63 -48.54
C THR A 31 -37.36 -0.16 -49.16
N ASP A 32 -37.39 -1.48 -48.97
CA ASP A 32 -36.41 -2.40 -49.53
C ASP A 32 -36.68 -2.65 -51.02
N ALA A 33 -35.69 -3.15 -51.77
CA ALA A 33 -35.81 -3.43 -53.21
C ALA A 33 -36.96 -4.39 -53.55
N ASN A 34 -37.40 -5.17 -52.57
CA ASN A 34 -38.53 -6.11 -52.66
C ASN A 34 -39.90 -5.48 -52.36
N GLY A 35 -40.00 -4.16 -52.20
CA GLY A 35 -41.26 -3.45 -51.94
C GLY A 35 -41.81 -3.59 -50.51
N VAL A 36 -41.01 -4.15 -49.59
CA VAL A 36 -41.37 -4.28 -48.17
C VAL A 36 -41.00 -3.00 -47.42
N ARG A 37 -41.96 -2.42 -46.70
CA ARG A 37 -41.75 -1.21 -45.90
C ARG A 37 -41.37 -1.57 -44.47
N TYR A 38 -40.28 -0.98 -44.00
CA TYR A 38 -39.77 -1.16 -42.65
C TYR A 38 -39.87 0.13 -41.84
N GLN A 39 -40.35 0.01 -40.60
CA GLN A 39 -40.17 1.00 -39.55
C GLN A 39 -38.83 0.74 -38.89
N ILE A 40 -37.92 1.70 -38.97
CA ILE A 40 -36.70 1.70 -38.18
C ILE A 40 -36.92 2.67 -37.04
N THR A 41 -37.09 2.14 -35.84
CA THR A 41 -37.20 2.91 -34.62
C THR A 41 -35.85 2.90 -33.92
N THR A 42 -35.23 4.07 -33.78
CA THR A 42 -33.97 4.23 -33.07
C THR A 42 -34.24 4.82 -31.68
N HIS A 43 -33.89 4.07 -30.65
CA HIS A 43 -33.98 4.51 -29.25
C HIS A 43 -32.59 4.79 -28.70
N GLN A 44 -32.35 6.02 -28.24
CA GLN A 44 -31.15 6.36 -27.49
C GLN A 44 -31.45 6.28 -26.00
N THR A 45 -30.85 5.31 -25.30
CA THR A 45 -30.99 5.17 -23.85
C THR A 45 -29.68 5.59 -23.18
N PRO A 46 -29.69 6.56 -22.24
CA PRO A 46 -28.49 6.90 -21.48
C PRO A 46 -28.16 5.74 -20.55
N ARG A 47 -27.01 5.12 -20.77
CA ARG A 47 -26.45 4.08 -19.90
C ARG A 47 -25.23 4.63 -19.17
N GLN A 48 -25.18 4.40 -17.87
CA GLN A 48 -24.00 4.74 -17.07
C GLN A 48 -22.91 3.69 -17.31
N LEU A 49 -21.76 4.12 -17.80
CA LEU A 49 -20.57 3.28 -17.92
C LEU A 49 -19.55 3.67 -16.86
N THR A 50 -19.11 2.69 -16.10
CA THR A 50 -18.02 2.84 -15.15
C THR A 50 -16.70 2.73 -15.90
N LYS A 51 -15.94 3.81 -15.95
CA LYS A 51 -14.58 3.83 -16.51
C LYS A 51 -13.58 3.98 -15.36
N THR A 52 -12.57 3.12 -15.35
CA THR A 52 -11.46 3.21 -14.40
C THR A 52 -10.22 3.64 -15.15
N HIS A 53 -9.59 4.73 -14.72
CA HIS A 53 -8.30 5.17 -15.23
C HIS A 53 -7.35 5.43 -14.06
N TYR A 54 -6.05 5.37 -14.34
CA TYR A 54 -5.02 5.60 -13.33
C TYR A 54 -4.61 7.06 -13.36
N GLU A 55 -4.73 7.74 -12.22
CA GLU A 55 -4.25 9.11 -12.04
C GLU A 55 -2.94 9.11 -11.24
N PRO A 56 -1.90 9.83 -11.70
CA PRO A 56 -0.68 10.00 -10.91
C PRO A 56 -0.98 10.89 -9.70
N ARG A 57 -0.71 10.39 -8.50
CA ARG A 57 -0.86 11.11 -7.24
C ARG A 57 0.48 11.19 -6.54
N GLU A 58 0.94 12.41 -6.31
CA GLU A 58 2.11 12.65 -5.46
C GLU A 58 1.75 12.34 -4.00
N THR A 59 2.53 11.46 -3.38
CA THR A 59 2.42 11.12 -1.97
C THR A 59 3.77 11.35 -1.31
N THR A 60 3.73 12.04 -0.18
CA THR A 60 4.92 12.35 0.60
C THR A 60 5.04 11.32 1.71
N VAL A 61 6.09 10.51 1.70
CA VAL A 61 6.33 9.46 2.69
C VAL A 61 7.61 9.77 3.46
N SER A 62 7.54 9.64 4.78
CA SER A 62 8.72 9.79 5.65
C SER A 62 9.44 8.45 5.75
N VAL A 63 10.63 8.36 5.16
CA VAL A 63 11.46 7.15 5.14
C VAL A 63 12.54 7.30 6.22
N PRO A 64 12.77 6.27 7.06
CA PRO A 64 13.84 6.31 8.04
C PRO A 64 15.20 6.19 7.36
N ARG A 65 16.10 7.13 7.65
CA ARG A 65 17.51 7.11 7.29
C ARG A 65 18.35 6.91 8.54
N TYR A 66 19.18 5.88 8.54
CA TYR A 66 20.10 5.60 9.63
C TYR A 66 21.47 6.15 9.31
N THR A 67 22.02 6.96 10.20
CA THR A 67 23.37 7.51 10.11
C THR A 67 24.17 7.00 11.29
N THR A 68 25.31 6.35 11.04
CA THR A 68 26.20 5.88 12.11
C THR A 68 27.45 6.74 12.13
N THR A 69 27.71 7.35 13.27
CA THR A 69 28.89 8.19 13.50
C THR A 69 29.70 7.62 14.66
N MET A 70 31.02 7.58 14.53
CA MET A 70 31.91 7.23 15.64
C MET A 70 32.04 8.44 16.55
N GLU A 71 31.68 8.29 17.83
CA GLU A 71 31.85 9.31 18.85
C GLU A 71 32.85 8.84 19.90
N GLU A 72 33.75 9.74 20.30
CA GLU A 72 34.71 9.47 21.36
C GLU A 72 34.00 9.42 22.71
N SER A 73 34.07 8.27 23.38
CA SER A 73 33.56 8.07 24.72
C SER A 73 34.71 7.76 25.66
N VAL A 74 34.88 8.57 26.70
CA VAL A 74 35.87 8.32 27.76
C VAL A 74 35.26 7.35 28.75
N ARG A 75 35.87 6.17 28.89
CA ARG A 75 35.52 5.21 29.94
C ARG A 75 36.59 5.16 31.01
N THR A 76 36.17 5.11 32.26
CA THR A 76 37.05 4.99 33.41
C THR A 76 36.83 3.63 34.06
N TYR A 77 37.89 2.85 34.23
CA TYR A 77 37.84 1.55 34.87
C TYR A 77 38.97 1.39 35.89
N GLN A 78 38.75 0.53 36.88
CA GLN A 78 39.73 0.24 37.92
C GLN A 78 40.48 -1.04 37.58
N VAL A 79 41.81 -0.99 37.60
CA VAL A 79 42.68 -2.14 37.35
C VAL A 79 43.39 -2.50 38.65
N PRO A 80 43.37 -3.77 39.08
CA PRO A 80 44.17 -4.20 40.22
C PRO A 80 45.64 -4.25 39.80
N VAL A 81 46.49 -3.52 40.50
CA VAL A 81 47.94 -3.54 40.34
C VAL A 81 48.53 -4.23 41.56
N VAL A 82 49.11 -5.40 41.34
CA VAL A 82 49.79 -6.18 42.38
C VAL A 82 51.25 -5.75 42.43
N ARG A 83 51.70 -5.33 43.61
CA ARG A 83 53.10 -5.04 43.89
C ARG A 83 53.57 -5.97 45.00
N HIS A 84 54.81 -6.42 44.89
CA HIS A 84 55.40 -7.24 45.93
C HIS A 84 56.18 -6.35 46.88
N GLU A 85 55.82 -6.39 48.16
CA GLU A 85 56.47 -5.59 49.19
C GLU A 85 57.07 -6.53 50.24
N TRP A 86 58.27 -6.19 50.71
CA TRP A 86 58.90 -6.88 51.83
C TRP A 86 58.25 -6.39 53.12
N VAL A 87 57.42 -7.24 53.71
CA VAL A 87 56.72 -6.92 54.96
C VAL A 87 57.44 -7.61 56.12
N PRO A 88 57.83 -6.87 57.17
CA PRO A 88 58.38 -7.47 58.37
C PRO A 88 57.29 -8.28 59.10
N GLY A 89 57.63 -9.50 59.51
CA GLY A 89 56.76 -10.37 60.29
C GLY A 89 57.57 -11.21 61.27
N TYR A 90 57.02 -11.40 62.47
CA TYR A 90 57.60 -12.37 63.40
C TYR A 90 57.26 -13.78 62.95
N GLU A 91 58.29 -14.61 62.78
CA GLU A 91 58.09 -16.02 62.51
C GLU A 91 57.55 -16.69 63.77
N ARG A 92 56.29 -17.15 63.71
CA ARG A 92 55.67 -17.86 64.84
C ARG A 92 56.18 -19.29 64.87
N SER A 93 57.15 -19.54 65.74
CA SER A 93 57.55 -20.90 66.11
C SER A 93 56.51 -21.53 67.03
N TRP A 94 56.30 -22.84 66.91
CA TRP A 94 55.50 -23.62 67.87
C TRP A 94 56.22 -23.79 69.22
N ASN A 95 57.52 -23.50 69.30
CA ASN A 95 58.28 -23.53 70.55
C ASN A 95 58.10 -22.23 71.34
N LEU A 96 57.36 -22.31 72.45
CA LEU A 96 57.06 -21.20 73.36
C LEU A 96 58.29 -20.62 74.10
N PHE A 97 59.42 -21.33 74.11
CA PHE A 97 60.66 -20.88 74.76
C PHE A 97 61.68 -20.26 73.78
N LYS A 98 61.42 -20.31 72.46
CA LYS A 98 62.28 -19.65 71.47
C LYS A 98 61.83 -18.20 71.28
N PRO A 99 62.72 -17.20 71.34
CA PRO A 99 62.34 -15.81 71.08
C PRO A 99 61.83 -15.64 69.64
N PRO A 100 60.81 -14.80 69.41
CA PRO A 100 60.30 -14.53 68.07
C PRO A 100 61.41 -13.92 67.21
N THR A 101 61.62 -14.48 66.03
CA THR A 101 62.63 -14.00 65.07
C THR A 101 61.97 -13.06 64.07
N LEU A 102 62.54 -11.87 63.88
CA LEU A 102 62.11 -10.93 62.84
C LEU A 102 62.51 -11.51 61.48
N SER A 103 61.52 -11.70 60.61
CA SER A 103 61.71 -12.15 59.24
C SER A 103 61.08 -11.16 58.27
N TYR A 104 61.62 -11.09 57.05
CA TYR A 104 60.99 -10.36 55.97
C TYR A 104 60.38 -11.38 55.02
N ARG A 105 59.10 -11.19 54.69
CA ARG A 105 58.40 -12.02 53.70
C ARG A 105 57.91 -11.13 52.57
N LEU A 106 58.03 -11.64 51.36
CA LEU A 106 57.51 -10.98 50.17
C LEU A 106 56.01 -11.22 50.10
N VAL A 107 55.21 -10.17 50.25
CA VAL A 107 53.74 -10.25 50.24
C VAL A 107 53.20 -9.50 49.03
N PRO A 108 52.25 -10.08 48.26
CA PRO A 108 51.54 -9.33 47.22
C PRO A 108 50.57 -8.34 47.86
N VAL A 109 50.76 -7.06 47.58
CA VAL A 109 49.87 -5.96 47.94
C VAL A 109 49.11 -5.53 46.68
N THR A 110 47.80 -5.68 46.70
CA THR A 110 46.93 -5.26 45.59
C THR A 110 46.41 -3.85 45.84
N ARG A 111 46.68 -2.93 44.91
CA ARG A 111 46.08 -1.60 44.90
C ARG A 111 45.23 -1.40 43.64
N TRP A 112 44.12 -0.70 43.77
CA TRP A 112 43.27 -0.36 42.64
C TRP A 112 43.74 0.95 42.01
N GLU A 113 44.11 0.91 40.73
CA GLU A 113 44.47 2.09 39.95
C GLU A 113 43.34 2.41 38.97
N THR A 114 42.86 3.65 39.02
CA THR A 114 41.89 4.16 38.05
C THR A 114 42.60 4.51 36.75
N ARG A 115 42.16 3.93 35.63
CA ARG A 115 42.62 4.25 34.28
C ARG A 115 41.47 4.78 33.45
N SER A 116 41.76 5.79 32.64
CA SER A 116 40.83 6.33 31.66
C SER A 116 41.32 6.01 30.26
N GLU A 117 40.39 5.58 29.41
CA GLU A 117 40.64 5.24 28.01
C GLU A 117 39.57 5.91 27.15
N THR A 118 39.99 6.54 26.06
CA THR A 118 39.08 7.07 25.03
C THR A 118 38.81 5.97 24.02
N VAL A 119 37.54 5.57 23.91
CA VAL A 119 37.10 4.55 22.96
C VAL A 119 36.15 5.18 21.95
N GLN A 120 36.30 4.82 20.69
CA GLN A 120 35.37 5.21 19.63
C GLN A 120 34.13 4.30 19.69
N VAL A 121 32.98 4.87 20.02
CA VAL A 121 31.71 4.15 20.12
C VAL A 121 30.84 4.52 18.91
N PRO A 122 30.30 3.54 18.16
CA PRO A 122 29.37 3.82 17.08
C PRO A 122 28.02 4.25 17.66
N ILE A 123 27.59 5.46 17.32
CA ILE A 123 26.25 5.95 17.65
C ILE A 123 25.43 6.00 16.38
N THR A 124 24.35 5.21 16.35
CA THR A 124 23.40 5.20 15.24
C THR A 124 22.25 6.16 15.55
N LYS A 125 22.08 7.16 14.69
CA LYS A 125 20.95 8.11 14.73
C LYS A 125 19.94 7.73 13.65
N ARG A 126 18.65 7.89 13.98
CA ARG A 126 17.53 7.67 13.08
C ARG A 126 16.92 9.02 12.71
N ASP A 127 17.14 9.43 11.48
CA ASP A 127 16.53 10.62 10.90
C ASP A 127 15.39 10.21 9.97
N TYR A 128 14.37 11.04 9.81
CA TYR A 128 13.32 10.80 8.82
C TYR A 128 13.48 11.78 7.68
N ILE A 129 13.65 11.25 6.48
CA ILE A 129 13.71 12.05 5.26
C ILE A 129 12.39 11.97 4.53
N THR A 130 11.97 13.11 4.00
CA THR A 130 10.73 13.23 3.26
C THR A 130 10.98 12.92 1.81
N GLU A 131 10.43 11.81 1.33
CA GLU A 131 10.53 11.39 -0.07
C GLU A 131 9.18 11.58 -0.78
N ARG A 132 9.24 12.07 -2.02
CA ARG A 132 8.06 12.19 -2.89
C ARG A 132 7.97 10.95 -3.76
N HIS A 133 6.86 10.24 -3.66
CA HIS A 133 6.55 9.09 -4.50
C HIS A 133 5.33 9.41 -5.36
N VAL A 134 5.45 9.21 -6.67
CA VAL A 134 4.30 9.28 -7.59
C VAL A 134 3.69 7.90 -7.66
N GLN A 135 2.50 7.72 -7.08
CA GLN A 135 1.74 6.48 -7.18
C GLN A 135 0.57 6.65 -8.14
N HIS A 136 0.32 5.64 -8.96
CA HIS A 136 -0.83 5.60 -9.85
C HIS A 136 -2.03 5.02 -9.10
N VAL A 137 -2.99 5.86 -8.75
CA VAL A 137 -4.20 5.44 -8.02
C VAL A 137 -5.32 5.22 -9.03
N PRO A 138 -6.03 4.07 -9.00
CA PRO A 138 -7.18 3.85 -9.86
C PRO A 138 -8.33 4.74 -9.40
N VAL A 139 -8.77 5.65 -10.27
CA VAL A 139 -9.94 6.49 -10.05
C VAL A 139 -11.06 5.95 -10.93
N THR A 140 -12.20 5.71 -10.32
CA THR A 140 -13.37 5.18 -11.02
C THR A 140 -14.38 6.31 -11.21
N GLN A 141 -14.71 6.61 -12.47
CA GLN A 141 -15.67 7.64 -12.83
C GLN A 141 -16.83 7.03 -13.62
N THR A 142 -18.04 7.41 -13.23
CA THR A 142 -19.25 7.01 -13.95
C THR A 142 -19.54 8.06 -15.02
N VAL A 143 -19.41 7.67 -16.29
CA VAL A 143 -19.64 8.56 -17.43
C VAL A 143 -20.93 8.13 -18.14
N PRO A 144 -21.87 9.05 -18.43
CA PRO A 144 -23.03 8.73 -19.24
C PRO A 144 -22.60 8.43 -20.68
N ALA A 145 -23.03 7.30 -21.22
CA ALA A 145 -22.86 6.93 -22.61
C ALA A 145 -24.23 6.63 -23.23
N ASN A 146 -24.45 7.07 -24.46
CA ASN A 146 -25.71 6.81 -25.15
C ASN A 146 -25.64 5.43 -25.83
N GLU A 147 -26.52 4.52 -25.42
CA GLU A 147 -26.72 3.25 -26.09
C GLU A 147 -27.80 3.43 -27.16
N VAL A 148 -27.45 3.16 -28.43
CA VAL A 148 -28.37 3.28 -29.56
C VAL A 148 -28.93 1.89 -29.86
N VAL A 149 -30.23 1.71 -29.61
CA VAL A 149 -30.96 0.48 -29.91
C VAL A 149 -31.83 0.73 -31.14
N THR A 150 -31.50 0.09 -32.25
CA THR A 150 -32.28 0.17 -33.49
C THR A 150 -33.18 -1.05 -33.61
N ARG A 151 -34.49 -0.84 -33.67
CA ARG A 151 -35.48 -1.90 -33.90
C ARG A 151 -36.10 -1.71 -35.28
N ARG A 152 -36.04 -2.76 -36.11
CA ARG A 152 -36.66 -2.81 -37.43
C ARG A 152 -37.95 -3.65 -37.35
N GLN A 153 -39.08 -3.06 -37.72
CA GLN A 153 -40.40 -3.73 -37.77
C GLN A 153 -41.00 -3.61 -39.17
N VAL A 154 -41.66 -4.65 -39.65
CA VAL A 154 -42.35 -4.64 -40.95
C VAL A 154 -43.72 -3.99 -40.78
N ILE A 155 -44.04 -2.96 -41.56
CA ILE A 155 -45.34 -2.26 -41.48
C ILE A 155 -46.31 -2.72 -42.57
N GLY A 156 -45.78 -3.25 -43.69
CA GLY A 156 -46.59 -3.78 -44.78
C GLY A 156 -45.86 -3.80 -46.12
N LEU A 157 -46.49 -4.37 -47.14
CA LEU A 157 -46.06 -4.22 -48.53
C LEU A 157 -46.58 -2.89 -49.09
N ASP A 158 -45.81 -2.26 -49.97
CA ASP A 158 -46.24 -1.07 -50.70
C ASP A 158 -47.57 -1.35 -51.45
N PRO A 159 -48.58 -0.45 -51.48
CA PRO A 159 -49.84 -0.67 -52.19
C PRO A 159 -49.72 -0.90 -53.72
N GLY A 160 -48.51 -0.92 -54.28
CA GLY A 160 -48.22 -1.37 -55.66
C GLY A 160 -47.47 -2.69 -55.79
N ALA A 161 -47.18 -3.41 -54.70
CA ALA A 161 -46.42 -4.66 -54.72
C ALA A 161 -47.36 -5.88 -54.67
N THR A 162 -47.42 -6.63 -55.78
CA THR A 162 -48.10 -7.92 -55.87
C THR A 162 -47.52 -8.89 -54.83
N ALA A 163 -48.35 -9.27 -53.85
CA ALA A 163 -47.94 -10.12 -52.74
C ALA A 163 -47.74 -11.58 -53.17
N THR A 164 -46.51 -12.09 -53.06
CA THR A 164 -46.26 -13.53 -52.95
C THR A 164 -46.23 -13.88 -51.47
N VAL A 165 -47.29 -14.51 -50.98
CA VAL A 165 -47.40 -14.97 -49.59
C VAL A 165 -46.33 -16.02 -49.31
N SER A 166 -45.39 -15.70 -48.43
CA SER A 166 -44.46 -16.67 -47.85
C SER A 166 -44.69 -16.72 -46.35
N THR A 167 -45.13 -17.88 -45.87
CA THR A 167 -45.47 -18.19 -44.48
C THR A 167 -44.24 -18.12 -43.58
N PRO A 168 -44.27 -17.42 -42.42
CA PRO A 168 -43.19 -17.51 -41.44
C PRO A 168 -43.36 -18.75 -40.55
N SER A 169 -42.49 -19.74 -40.73
CA SER A 169 -42.27 -20.83 -39.77
C SER A 169 -41.51 -20.28 -38.56
N GLY A 170 -42.22 -19.97 -37.49
CA GLY A 170 -41.65 -19.56 -36.22
C GLY A 170 -40.80 -20.67 -35.60
N THR A 171 -39.50 -20.44 -35.47
CA THR A 171 -38.61 -21.24 -34.62
C THR A 171 -38.36 -20.42 -33.35
N PRO A 172 -38.67 -20.92 -32.14
CA PRO A 172 -38.37 -20.19 -30.91
C PRO A 172 -36.85 -20.15 -30.71
N ALA A 173 -36.30 -18.94 -30.65
CA ALA A 173 -34.91 -18.72 -30.25
C ALA A 173 -34.73 -19.12 -28.79
N THR A 174 -34.01 -20.21 -28.55
CA THR A 174 -33.50 -20.58 -27.23
C THR A 174 -32.53 -19.50 -26.76
N VAL A 175 -32.92 -18.77 -25.72
CA VAL A 175 -32.04 -17.87 -24.97
C VAL A 175 -30.96 -18.72 -24.31
N ALA A 176 -29.74 -18.66 -24.84
CA ALA A 176 -28.56 -19.15 -24.13
C ALA A 176 -28.31 -18.22 -22.93
N ARG A 177 -28.74 -18.66 -21.75
CA ARG A 177 -28.40 -18.03 -20.47
C ARG A 177 -26.90 -18.20 -20.24
N ARG A 178 -26.15 -17.13 -20.45
CA ARG A 178 -24.73 -17.06 -20.07
C ARG A 178 -24.67 -16.82 -18.57
N ASP A 179 -24.23 -17.81 -17.82
CA ASP A 179 -23.99 -17.67 -16.38
C ASP A 179 -22.97 -16.56 -16.10
N PRO A 180 -23.21 -15.65 -15.14
CA PRO A 180 -22.29 -14.58 -14.81
C PRO A 180 -21.18 -14.99 -13.82
N TYR A 181 -21.01 -16.27 -13.51
CA TYR A 181 -19.95 -16.74 -12.61
C TYR A 181 -18.83 -17.46 -13.36
N GLY A 182 -18.07 -16.68 -14.13
CA GLY A 182 -16.70 -17.03 -14.47
C GLY A 182 -15.82 -16.81 -13.23
N SER A 183 -15.81 -17.77 -12.32
CA SER A 183 -14.81 -17.89 -11.27
C SER A 183 -13.47 -18.25 -11.91
N SER A 184 -12.71 -17.25 -12.38
CA SER A 184 -11.27 -17.42 -12.56
C SER A 184 -10.65 -17.42 -11.16
N SER A 185 -10.63 -18.59 -10.54
CA SER A 185 -9.78 -18.89 -9.41
C SER A 185 -8.35 -18.56 -9.80
N SER A 186 -7.81 -17.56 -9.11
CA SER A 186 -6.39 -17.31 -8.95
C SER A 186 -5.65 -18.62 -8.71
N SER A 187 -4.90 -19.10 -9.70
CA SER A 187 -3.79 -20.01 -9.44
C SER A 187 -2.63 -19.14 -8.97
N VAL A 188 -2.56 -18.94 -7.65
CA VAL A 188 -1.34 -18.50 -6.95
C VAL A 188 -0.29 -19.60 -7.20
N PRO A 189 0.86 -19.34 -7.84
CA PRO A 189 1.99 -20.22 -7.67
C PRO A 189 2.50 -20.02 -6.23
N ALA A 190 2.15 -20.97 -5.37
CA ALA A 190 2.95 -21.23 -4.19
C ALA A 190 4.27 -21.82 -4.68
N ASP A 191 5.28 -20.98 -4.88
CA ASP A 191 6.66 -21.44 -4.92
C ASP A 191 7.37 -20.95 -3.65
N THR A 192 7.37 -21.87 -2.71
CA THR A 192 8.21 -21.94 -1.53
C THR A 192 9.62 -22.38 -1.93
N SER A 193 10.60 -21.49 -1.81
CA SER A 193 11.94 -21.76 -1.26
C SER A 193 12.77 -20.47 -1.38
N SER A 194 13.08 -19.74 -0.30
CA SER A 194 14.14 -20.03 0.67
C SER A 194 15.48 -20.39 0.02
N ASP A 195 16.10 -19.43 -0.67
CA ASP A 195 17.54 -19.47 -0.93
C ASP A 195 18.21 -18.27 -0.25
N SER A 196 18.36 -18.38 1.06
CA SER A 196 19.21 -17.51 1.87
C SER A 196 20.61 -18.12 1.92
N SER A 197 21.36 -18.02 0.83
CA SER A 197 22.80 -18.31 0.85
C SER A 197 23.53 -17.13 1.52
N PHE A 198 23.62 -17.22 2.84
CA PHE A 198 24.50 -16.42 3.69
C PHE A 198 25.95 -16.82 3.37
N ASP A 199 26.57 -16.12 2.42
CA ASP A 199 27.98 -16.31 2.06
C ASP A 199 28.87 -15.56 3.06
N ALA A 200 29.03 -16.14 4.25
CA ALA A 200 30.03 -15.71 5.22
C ALA A 200 31.40 -16.27 4.84
N ARG A 201 32.07 -15.62 3.89
CA ARG A 201 33.53 -15.77 3.74
C ARG A 201 34.24 -14.94 4.81
N ILE A 202 34.41 -15.58 5.96
CA ILE A 202 35.44 -15.23 6.95
C ILE A 202 36.71 -15.97 6.58
N GLY A 203 37.80 -15.21 6.37
CA GLY A 203 39.18 -15.69 6.47
C GLY A 203 40.15 -15.04 5.47
N PRO A 204 41.45 -15.01 5.76
CA PRO A 204 42.06 -14.42 6.95
C PRO A 204 43.17 -13.40 6.59
N THR A 205 43.54 -12.63 7.62
CA THR A 205 44.78 -11.86 7.80
C THR A 205 45.96 -12.17 6.89
N ARG A 206 46.53 -11.10 6.32
CA ARG A 206 47.98 -10.90 6.23
C ARG A 206 48.35 -9.44 6.43
#